data_AF-A0A0L0T3M5-F1
#
_entry.id   AF-A0A0L0T3M5-F1
#
_cell.length_a   1.000
_cell.length_b   1.000
_cell.length_c   1.000
_cell.angle_alpha   90.00
_cell.angle_beta   90.00
_cell.angle_gamma   90.00
#
_symmetry.space_group_name_H-M   'P 1'
#
loop_
_entity.id
_entity.type
_entity.pdbx_description
1 polymer ?
#
loop_
_entity_poly.entity_id
_entity_poly.type
_entity_poly.pdbx_seq_one_letter_code
_entity_poly.pdbx_strand_id
1 'polypeptide(L)'
;MTDATTATYPRYTCHLLPLDAVPAGVPVTDAASASTLPPFEPASVAVEGFIHASSPSETLPTANRWLRDVPADALRVLIIDTHHDSLGGVYYAQELSGPRELIRAGTADAPAIVWEPGVPPAKNASVARAQAKGAKTPAAVLFPHIYGALPVAAIAAVLEVEHDGDAMAPWSRVVGLDAYAAVRDE
;
A
#
# COMPACT_ATOMS: atom_id res chain seq x y z
N MET A 1 -17.99 -24.32 15.79
CA MET A 1 -17.40 -23.62 14.64
C MET A 1 -17.05 -22.23 15.14
N THR A 2 -15.78 -22.00 15.42
CA THR A 2 -15.25 -20.69 15.83
C THR A 2 -15.37 -19.74 14.65
N ASP A 3 -16.12 -18.67 14.86
CA ASP A 3 -16.30 -17.54 13.96
C ASP A 3 -14.92 -17.03 13.52
N ALA A 4 -14.63 -17.11 12.23
CA ALA A 4 -13.40 -16.57 11.67
C ALA A 4 -13.48 -15.06 11.90
N THR A 5 -12.62 -14.58 12.78
CA THR A 5 -12.53 -13.18 13.16
C THR A 5 -12.24 -12.42 11.87
N THR A 6 -13.21 -11.69 11.34
CA THR A 6 -13.03 -10.87 10.13
C THR A 6 -11.96 -9.83 10.48
N ALA A 7 -10.70 -10.13 10.18
CA ALA A 7 -9.64 -9.16 10.31
C ALA A 7 -10.08 -7.95 9.48
N THR A 8 -10.33 -6.82 10.14
CA THR A 8 -10.80 -5.60 9.47
C THR A 8 -9.60 -5.01 8.76
N TYR A 9 -9.46 -5.31 7.47
CA TYR A 9 -8.44 -4.69 6.64
C TYR A 9 -8.87 -3.28 6.27
N PRO A 10 -7.95 -2.31 6.21
CA PRO A 10 -8.26 -0.98 5.73
C PRO A 10 -8.80 -1.02 4.30
N ARG A 11 -9.93 -0.36 4.06
CA ARG A 11 -10.46 -0.15 2.71
C ARG A 11 -9.44 0.60 1.83
N TYR A 12 -8.77 1.59 2.39
CA TYR A 12 -7.76 2.37 1.67
C TYR A 12 -6.35 1.91 2.01
N THR A 13 -5.50 1.84 0.99
CA THR A 13 -4.07 1.60 1.14
C THR A 13 -3.28 2.70 0.44
N CYS A 14 -2.02 2.85 0.82
CA CYS A 14 -1.19 3.95 0.37
C CYS A 14 0.04 3.41 -0.36
N HIS A 15 0.27 3.89 -1.58
CA HIS A 15 1.52 3.65 -2.31
C HIS A 15 2.34 4.93 -2.34
N LEU A 16 3.59 4.86 -1.88
CA LEU A 16 4.56 5.96 -1.93
C LEU A 16 5.31 5.91 -3.26
N LEU A 17 5.36 7.03 -3.97
CA LEU A 17 6.00 7.11 -5.28
C LEU A 17 6.58 8.50 -5.58
N PRO A 18 7.60 8.58 -6.45
CA PRO A 18 8.06 9.84 -7.01
C PRO A 18 6.94 10.60 -7.76
N LEU A 19 6.98 11.94 -7.73
CA LEU A 19 5.99 12.79 -8.40
C LEU A 19 5.91 12.53 -9.91
N ASP A 20 7.04 12.31 -10.57
CA ASP A 20 7.13 11.99 -11.99
C ASP A 20 6.61 10.58 -12.34
N ALA A 21 6.40 9.74 -11.33
CA ALA A 21 5.79 8.41 -11.46
C ALA A 21 4.27 8.42 -11.24
N VAL A 22 3.66 9.57 -10.91
CA VAL A 22 2.19 9.68 -10.78
C VAL A 22 1.54 9.44 -12.16
N PRO A 23 0.55 8.53 -12.28
CA PRO A 23 -0.07 8.27 -13.57
C PRO A 23 -0.77 9.51 -14.11
N ALA A 24 -0.63 9.77 -15.41
CA ALA A 24 -1.30 10.88 -16.06
C ALA A 24 -2.84 10.75 -15.93
N GLY A 25 -3.52 11.87 -15.65
CA GLY A 25 -4.97 11.91 -15.52
C GLY A 25 -5.52 11.48 -14.16
N VAL A 26 -4.66 11.33 -13.14
CA VAL A 26 -5.05 10.95 -11.77
C VAL A 26 -5.06 12.17 -10.83
N PRO A 27 -6.02 12.28 -9.88
CA PRO A 27 -7.16 11.37 -9.69
C PRO A 27 -8.17 11.49 -10.83
N VAL A 28 -8.79 10.36 -11.19
CA VAL A 28 -9.84 10.37 -12.20
C VAL A 28 -11.17 10.72 -11.54
N THR A 29 -11.94 11.62 -12.15
CA THR A 29 -13.21 12.10 -11.59
C THR A 29 -14.43 11.26 -11.99
N ASP A 30 -14.31 10.40 -13.00
CA ASP A 30 -15.40 9.53 -13.48
C ASP A 30 -14.90 8.18 -14.03
N ALA A 31 -15.76 7.16 -13.96
CA ALA A 31 -15.42 5.79 -14.33
C ALA A 31 -15.20 5.58 -15.85
N ALA A 32 -15.85 6.37 -16.71
CA ALA A 32 -15.72 6.23 -18.16
C ALA A 32 -14.32 6.64 -18.61
N SER A 33 -13.87 7.81 -18.16
CA SER A 33 -12.50 8.30 -18.36
C SER A 33 -11.48 7.30 -17.81
N ALA A 34 -11.73 6.77 -16.60
CA ALA A 34 -10.81 5.84 -15.95
C ALA A 34 -10.60 4.54 -16.72
N SER A 35 -11.66 4.01 -17.35
CA SER A 35 -11.60 2.77 -18.14
C SER A 35 -10.75 2.88 -19.42
N THR A 36 -10.48 4.10 -19.89
CA THR A 36 -9.66 4.36 -21.09
C THR A 36 -8.18 4.56 -20.78
N LEU A 37 -7.84 4.79 -19.51
CA LEU A 37 -6.46 4.99 -19.10
C LEU A 37 -5.74 3.64 -18.99
N PRO A 38 -4.45 3.57 -19.38
CA PRO A 38 -3.67 2.37 -19.15
C PRO A 38 -3.55 2.10 -17.64
N PRO A 39 -3.53 0.84 -17.21
CA PRO A 39 -3.23 0.48 -15.83
C PRO A 39 -1.90 1.09 -15.36
N PHE A 40 -1.85 1.44 -14.07
CA PHE A 40 -0.62 1.88 -13.42
C PHE A 40 0.26 0.68 -13.06
N GLU A 41 1.50 0.69 -13.57
CA GLU A 41 2.52 -0.31 -13.28
C GLU A 41 3.82 0.38 -12.84
N PRO A 42 4.08 0.51 -11.52
CA PRO A 42 5.34 1.06 -11.05
C PRO A 42 6.49 0.08 -11.30
N ALA A 43 7.72 0.59 -11.27
CA ALA A 43 8.93 -0.21 -11.50
C ALA A 43 9.05 -1.45 -10.59
N SER A 44 8.47 -1.41 -9.38
CA SER A 44 8.46 -2.55 -8.46
C SER A 44 7.71 -3.76 -9.01
N VAL A 45 6.71 -3.57 -9.90
CA VAL A 45 6.02 -4.69 -10.56
C VAL A 45 6.99 -5.46 -11.44
N ALA A 46 7.82 -4.77 -12.23
CA ALA A 46 8.78 -5.40 -13.12
C ALA A 46 9.94 -6.08 -12.37
N VAL A 47 10.34 -5.54 -11.22
CA VAL A 47 11.51 -6.01 -10.45
C VAL A 47 11.13 -7.05 -9.39
N GLU A 48 10.01 -6.85 -8.71
CA GLU A 48 9.60 -7.60 -7.52
C GLU A 48 8.27 -8.36 -7.71
N GLY A 49 7.50 -8.01 -8.74
CA GLY A 49 6.22 -8.66 -9.07
C GLY A 49 5.00 -8.03 -8.38
N PHE A 50 5.19 -6.98 -7.58
CA PHE A 50 4.10 -6.33 -6.83
C PHE A 50 4.37 -4.85 -6.56
N ILE A 51 3.30 -4.14 -6.20
CA ILE A 51 3.32 -2.77 -5.70
C ILE A 51 3.40 -2.81 -4.19
N HIS A 52 4.39 -2.14 -3.62
CA HIS A 52 4.46 -1.92 -2.17
C HIS A 52 3.42 -0.90 -1.74
N ALA A 53 2.52 -1.28 -0.85
CA ALA A 53 1.63 -0.36 -0.20
C ALA A 53 1.72 -0.50 1.33
N SER A 54 1.15 0.47 2.02
CA SER A 54 1.01 0.51 3.47
C SER A 54 -0.45 0.77 3.84
N SER A 55 -0.82 0.43 5.07
CA SER A 55 -2.04 1.03 5.65
C SER A 55 -1.82 2.54 5.81
N PRO A 56 -2.90 3.34 5.90
CA PRO A 56 -2.79 4.78 6.17
C PRO A 56 -1.93 5.11 7.40
N SER A 57 -2.05 4.33 8.48
CA SER A 57 -1.26 4.54 9.70
C SER A 57 0.24 4.26 9.52
N GLU A 58 0.61 3.36 8.60
CA GLU A 58 2.00 2.97 8.35
C GLU A 58 2.68 3.78 7.24
N THR A 59 1.94 4.63 6.52
CA THR A 59 2.46 5.43 5.40
C THR A 59 3.60 6.36 5.82
N LEU A 60 3.39 7.19 6.84
CA LEU A 60 4.40 8.16 7.29
C LEU A 60 5.62 7.48 7.96
N PRO A 61 5.46 6.45 8.82
CA PRO A 61 6.57 5.62 9.27
C PRO A 61 7.40 5.00 8.13
N THR A 62 6.73 4.50 7.09
CA THR A 62 7.37 3.90 5.91
C THR A 62 8.16 4.93 5.12
N ALA A 63 7.58 6.11 4.84
CA ALA A 63 8.27 7.21 4.17
C ALA A 63 9.53 7.64 4.93
N ASN A 64 9.43 7.84 6.25
CA ASN A 64 10.55 8.25 7.09
C ASN A 64 11.66 7.19 7.24
N ARG A 65 11.33 5.92 7.02
CA ARG A 65 12.27 4.81 7.09
C ARG A 65 13.04 4.61 5.79
N TRP A 66 12.36 4.75 4.64
CA TRP A 66 12.92 4.35 3.34
C TRP A 66 13.19 5.49 2.37
N LEU A 67 12.48 6.61 2.51
CA LEU A 67 12.45 7.71 1.55
C LEU A 67 12.81 9.06 2.19
N ARG A 68 13.57 9.04 3.30
CA ARG A 68 13.99 10.26 4.01
C ARG A 68 14.80 11.21 3.13
N ASP A 69 15.58 10.66 2.20
CA ASP A 69 16.50 11.43 1.36
C ASP A 69 15.87 11.86 0.02
N VAL A 70 14.58 11.60 -0.18
CA VAL A 70 13.84 12.06 -1.36
C VAL A 70 13.44 13.54 -1.14
N PRO A 71 13.62 14.43 -2.14
CA PRO A 71 13.20 15.82 -2.02
C PRO A 71 11.71 15.99 -1.72
N ALA A 72 11.39 17.01 -0.91
CA ALA A 72 10.05 17.34 -0.45
C ALA A 72 8.98 17.39 -1.55
N ASP A 73 9.32 18.05 -2.66
CA ASP A 73 8.43 18.24 -3.81
C ASP A 73 8.34 17.01 -4.72
N ALA A 74 9.22 16.03 -4.52
CA ALA A 74 9.36 14.85 -5.37
C ALA A 74 8.61 13.62 -4.87
N LEU A 75 7.99 13.63 -3.69
CA LEU A 75 7.23 12.47 -3.16
C LEU A 75 5.72 12.71 -3.22
N ARG A 76 4.95 11.67 -3.56
CA ARG A 76 3.49 11.63 -3.49
C ARG A 76 3.00 10.35 -2.82
N VAL A 77 1.73 10.36 -2.43
CA VAL A 77 1.02 9.18 -1.91
C VAL A 77 -0.19 8.92 -2.80
N LEU A 78 -0.23 7.78 -3.50
CA LEU A 78 -1.46 7.31 -4.11
C LEU A 78 -2.33 6.65 -3.03
N ILE A 79 -3.57 7.10 -2.92
CA ILE A 79 -4.61 6.41 -2.15
C ILE A 79 -5.33 5.45 -3.06
N ILE A 80 -5.30 4.17 -2.71
CA ILE A 80 -5.88 3.08 -3.48
C ILE A 80 -7.11 2.61 -2.71
N ASP A 81 -8.30 2.76 -3.31
CA ASP A 81 -9.52 2.14 -2.80
C ASP A 81 -9.46 0.65 -3.11
N THR A 82 -9.06 -0.12 -2.12
CA THR A 82 -8.95 -1.56 -2.28
C THR A 82 -10.30 -2.20 -2.46
N HIS A 83 -11.44 -1.52 -2.31
CA HIS A 83 -12.77 -2.10 -2.53
C HIS A 83 -13.40 -1.71 -3.87
N HIS A 84 -12.72 -0.90 -4.68
CA HIS A 84 -13.26 -0.41 -5.94
C HIS A 84 -13.62 -1.55 -6.90
N ASP A 85 -14.78 -1.48 -7.56
CA ASP A 85 -15.29 -2.55 -8.42
C ASP A 85 -14.33 -2.89 -9.57
N SER A 86 -13.59 -1.89 -10.08
CA SER A 86 -12.57 -2.09 -11.12
C SER A 86 -11.37 -2.92 -10.67
N LEU A 87 -11.12 -3.04 -9.37
CA LEU A 87 -10.07 -3.94 -8.91
C LEU A 87 -10.47 -5.39 -9.11
N GLY A 88 -11.76 -5.74 -9.09
CA GLY A 88 -12.22 -7.13 -9.17
C GLY A 88 -11.49 -8.08 -8.21
N GLY A 89 -10.81 -7.57 -7.18
CA GLY A 89 -9.61 -8.14 -6.56
C GLY A 89 -9.84 -9.44 -5.81
N VAL A 90 -8.77 -10.24 -5.69
CA VAL A 90 -8.72 -11.33 -4.70
C VAL A 90 -7.86 -10.88 -3.53
N TYR A 91 -8.40 -10.98 -2.32
CA TYR A 91 -7.78 -10.46 -1.10
C TYR A 91 -7.32 -11.62 -0.24
N TYR A 92 -6.05 -11.59 0.16
CA TYR A 92 -5.47 -12.60 1.00
C TYR A 92 -4.83 -11.99 2.24
N ALA A 93 -4.95 -12.69 3.36
CA ALA A 93 -4.11 -12.50 4.52
C ALA A 93 -3.02 -13.54 4.52
N GLN A 94 -1.79 -13.18 4.86
CA GLN A 94 -0.72 -14.14 5.07
C GLN A 94 0.07 -13.77 6.31
N GLU A 95 0.11 -14.68 7.30
CA GLU A 95 1.04 -14.58 8.42
C GLU A 95 2.45 -15.01 7.99
N LEU A 96 3.46 -14.66 8.79
CA LEU A 96 4.86 -14.94 8.46
C LEU A 96 5.09 -16.43 8.17
N SER A 97 5.41 -16.76 6.91
CA SER A 97 5.60 -18.14 6.42
C SER A 97 4.36 -19.06 6.52
N GLY A 98 3.17 -18.50 6.74
CA GLY A 98 1.89 -19.22 6.80
C GLY A 98 1.21 -19.36 5.42
N PRO A 99 0.14 -20.16 5.32
CA PRO A 99 -0.69 -20.20 4.12
C PRO A 99 -1.41 -18.86 3.90
N ARG A 100 -1.75 -18.56 2.65
CA ARG A 100 -2.64 -17.45 2.31
C ARG A 100 -4.08 -17.83 2.67
N GLU A 101 -4.72 -17.02 3.49
CA GLU A 101 -6.15 -17.11 3.81
C GLU A 101 -6.94 -16.16 2.91
N LEU A 102 -7.96 -16.67 2.22
CA LEU A 102 -8.82 -15.85 1.36
C LEU A 102 -9.76 -15.00 2.22
N ILE A 103 -9.64 -13.68 2.10
CA ILE A 103 -10.51 -12.70 2.77
C ILE A 103 -11.74 -12.40 1.89
N ARG A 104 -11.51 -12.16 0.59
CA ARG A 104 -12.56 -11.82 -0.38
C ARG A 104 -12.19 -12.35 -1.76
N ALA A 105 -13.14 -13.03 -2.40
CA ALA A 105 -12.98 -13.56 -3.75
C ALA A 105 -13.21 -12.46 -4.80
N GLY A 106 -12.46 -12.57 -5.89
CA GLY A 106 -12.47 -11.67 -7.04
C GLY A 106 -12.61 -12.39 -8.37
N THR A 107 -12.34 -11.69 -9.47
CA THR A 107 -12.18 -12.26 -10.80
C THR A 107 -10.74 -12.74 -11.02
N ALA A 108 -10.52 -13.67 -11.96
CA ALA A 108 -9.21 -14.25 -12.19
C ALA A 108 -8.17 -13.26 -12.76
N ASP A 109 -8.63 -12.23 -13.47
CA ASP A 109 -7.78 -11.24 -14.15
C ASP A 109 -7.50 -9.99 -13.29
N ALA A 110 -8.06 -9.96 -12.08
CA ALA A 110 -7.91 -8.86 -11.15
C ALA A 110 -6.57 -8.91 -10.40
N PRO A 111 -5.97 -7.75 -10.07
CA PRO A 111 -4.83 -7.71 -9.18
C PRO A 111 -5.17 -8.32 -7.82
N ALA A 112 -4.27 -9.17 -7.32
CA ALA A 112 -4.42 -9.77 -6.00
C ALA A 112 -3.80 -8.86 -4.95
N ILE A 113 -4.51 -8.61 -3.84
CA ILE A 113 -4.00 -7.85 -2.71
C ILE A 113 -3.70 -8.81 -1.58
N VAL A 114 -2.43 -8.91 -1.20
CA VAL A 114 -1.97 -9.81 -0.15
C VAL A 114 -1.43 -8.96 1.00
N TRP A 115 -2.04 -9.10 2.17
CA TRP A 115 -1.55 -8.51 3.41
C TRP A 115 -0.53 -9.46 4.02
N GLU A 116 0.75 -9.12 3.91
CA GLU A 116 1.86 -9.96 4.36
C GLU A 116 2.80 -9.18 5.29
N PRO A 117 3.55 -9.85 6.18
CA PRO A 117 4.42 -9.16 7.12
C PRO A 117 5.50 -8.40 6.35
N GLY A 118 5.76 -7.15 6.75
CA GLY A 118 6.77 -6.33 6.10
C GLY A 118 8.13 -7.05 6.05
N VAL A 119 8.64 -7.31 4.85
CA VAL A 119 9.96 -7.92 4.68
C VAL A 119 11.02 -6.81 4.75
N PRO A 120 11.93 -6.84 5.73
CA PRO A 120 13.03 -5.90 5.74
C PRO A 120 13.93 -6.14 4.51
N PRO A 121 14.42 -5.07 3.84
CA PRO A 121 15.26 -5.21 2.67
C PRO A 121 16.50 -6.05 2.98
N ALA A 122 17.05 -6.71 1.95
CA ALA A 122 18.11 -7.71 2.09
C ALA A 122 19.29 -7.27 2.97
N LYS A 123 19.70 -5.99 2.88
CA LYS A 123 20.78 -5.40 3.71
C LYS A 123 20.50 -5.43 5.22
N ASN A 124 19.22 -5.44 5.62
CA ASN A 124 18.76 -5.44 7.00
C ASN A 124 18.14 -6.79 7.42
N ALA A 125 17.99 -7.73 6.49
CA ALA A 125 17.28 -8.99 6.71
C ALA A 125 17.93 -9.87 7.78
N SER A 126 19.26 -9.88 7.87
CA SER A 126 20.02 -10.63 8.88
C SER A 126 19.86 -10.04 10.29
N VAL A 127 19.82 -8.71 10.43
CA VAL A 127 19.59 -8.01 11.71
C VAL A 127 18.16 -8.23 12.20
N ALA A 128 17.17 -8.09 11.31
CA ALA A 128 15.76 -8.31 11.65
C ALA A 128 15.46 -9.77 12.02
N ARG A 129 16.03 -10.75 11.28
CA ARG A 129 15.92 -12.18 11.62
C ARG A 129 16.53 -12.51 12.99
N ALA A 130 17.64 -11.86 13.34
CA ALA A 130 18.26 -12.03 14.66
C ALA A 130 17.37 -11.48 15.79
N GLN A 131 16.73 -10.33 15.58
CA GLN A 131 15.79 -9.74 16.54
C GLN A 131 14.50 -10.55 16.70
N ALA A 132 14.01 -11.19 15.63
CA ALA A 132 12.82 -12.05 15.66
C ALA A 132 13.04 -13.38 16.41
N LYS A 133 14.29 -13.86 16.57
CA LYS A 133 14.59 -15.19 17.12
C LYS A 133 14.36 -15.34 18.63
N GLY A 134 13.93 -14.29 19.35
CA GLY A 134 13.75 -14.32 20.80
C GLY A 134 12.46 -13.68 21.34
N ALA A 135 11.64 -13.05 20.50
CA ALA A 135 10.38 -12.45 20.93
C ALA A 135 9.23 -13.41 20.64
N LYS A 136 8.25 -13.53 21.56
CA LYS A 136 6.90 -13.94 21.16
C LYS A 136 6.46 -12.92 20.13
N THR A 137 6.39 -13.29 18.85
CA THR A 137 6.14 -12.35 17.76
C THR A 137 4.85 -11.59 18.08
N PRO A 138 4.90 -10.28 18.35
CA PRO A 138 3.70 -9.45 18.25
C PRO A 138 3.10 -9.73 16.87
N ALA A 139 1.77 -9.67 16.71
CA ALA A 139 1.18 -9.74 15.37
C ALA A 139 1.97 -8.80 14.45
N ALA A 140 2.62 -9.37 13.45
CA ALA A 140 3.51 -8.59 12.61
C ALA A 140 2.65 -7.54 11.90
N VAL A 141 3.12 -6.31 11.81
CA VAL A 141 2.43 -5.29 10.99
C VAL A 141 2.39 -5.82 9.57
N LEU A 142 1.19 -6.04 9.04
CA LEU A 142 0.97 -6.50 7.69
C LEU A 142 0.97 -5.31 6.73
N PHE A 143 1.69 -5.46 5.63
CA PHE A 143 1.77 -4.51 4.54
C PHE A 143 1.04 -5.10 3.32
N PRO A 144 0.17 -4.34 2.66
CA PRO A 144 -0.48 -4.77 1.44
C PRO A 144 0.51 -4.77 0.28
N HIS A 145 0.63 -5.92 -0.38
CA HIS A 145 1.28 -6.06 -1.68
C HIS A 145 0.23 -6.31 -2.75
N ILE A 146 0.23 -5.47 -3.78
CA ILE A 146 -0.71 -5.56 -4.90
C ILE A 146 0.02 -6.22 -6.06
N TYR A 147 -0.37 -7.45 -6.39
CA TYR A 147 0.25 -8.25 -7.44
C TYR A 147 -0.47 -7.99 -8.77
N GLY A 148 0.26 -7.41 -9.71
CA GLY A 148 -0.23 -7.04 -11.04
C GLY A 148 -0.45 -5.54 -11.21
N ALA A 149 -0.95 -5.18 -12.39
CA ALA A 149 -1.21 -3.80 -12.77
C ALA A 149 -2.39 -3.23 -11.98
N LEU A 150 -2.28 -1.98 -11.54
CA LEU A 150 -3.34 -1.29 -10.80
C LEU A 150 -4.26 -0.54 -11.78
N PRO A 151 -5.55 -0.87 -11.89
CA PRO A 151 -6.49 -0.05 -12.63
C PRO A 151 -6.51 1.37 -12.08
N VAL A 152 -6.31 2.36 -12.95
CA VAL A 152 -6.25 3.77 -12.53
C VAL A 152 -7.54 4.23 -11.86
N ALA A 153 -8.69 3.63 -12.22
CA ALA A 153 -9.98 3.83 -11.58
C ALA A 153 -10.00 3.54 -10.07
N ALA A 154 -9.10 2.66 -9.59
CA ALA A 154 -8.99 2.32 -8.18
C ALA A 154 -8.21 3.36 -7.35
N ILE A 155 -7.60 4.36 -8.00
CA ILE A 155 -6.87 5.42 -7.32
C ILE A 155 -7.86 6.52 -6.90
N ALA A 156 -8.13 6.59 -5.59
CA ALA A 156 -9.07 7.52 -5.00
C ALA A 156 -8.50 8.94 -4.85
N ALA A 157 -7.17 9.08 -4.66
CA ALA A 157 -6.52 10.37 -4.53
C ALA A 157 -5.00 10.29 -4.75
N VAL A 158 -4.40 11.45 -5.03
CA VAL A 158 -2.96 11.70 -4.93
C VAL A 158 -2.76 12.75 -3.84
N LEU A 159 -2.08 12.38 -2.77
CA LEU A 159 -1.82 13.26 -1.64
C LEU A 159 -0.37 13.72 -1.63
N GLU A 160 -0.17 14.92 -1.08
CA GLU A 160 1.15 15.51 -0.86
C GLU A 160 1.70 15.10 0.51
N VAL A 161 3.02 15.08 0.62
CA VAL A 161 3.74 14.84 1.89
C VAL A 161 4.45 16.12 2.29
N GLU A 162 4.38 16.48 3.56
CA GLU A 162 5.04 17.64 4.16
C GLU A 162 6.24 17.21 5.01
N HIS A 163 7.23 18.09 5.16
CA HIS A 163 8.36 17.94 6.08
C HIS A 163 8.20 18.85 7.30
N ASP A 164 8.85 18.48 8.40
CA ASP A 164 9.05 19.38 9.55
C ASP A 164 10.14 20.42 9.25
N GLY A 165 9.83 21.39 8.38
CA GLY A 165 10.73 22.50 8.05
C GLY A 165 11.57 22.28 6.79
N ASP A 166 12.90 22.33 6.90
CA ASP A 166 13.82 22.30 5.75
C ASP A 166 13.66 21.01 4.92
N ALA A 167 14.06 21.07 3.64
CA ALA A 167 13.85 20.00 2.64
C ALA A 167 14.50 18.62 2.97
N MET A 168 15.24 18.50 4.06
CA MET A 168 15.89 17.26 4.53
C MET A 168 15.39 16.83 5.92
N ALA A 169 14.41 17.52 6.50
CA ALA A 169 13.78 17.14 7.75
C ALA A 169 12.99 15.82 7.60
N PRO A 170 12.61 15.14 8.69
CA PRO A 170 11.66 14.03 8.59
C PRO A 170 10.35 14.48 7.93
N TRP A 171 9.70 13.55 7.23
CA TRP A 171 8.33 13.73 6.77
C TRP A 171 7.43 13.86 7.99
N SER A 172 6.62 14.91 8.04
CA SER A 172 5.79 15.27 9.20
C SER A 172 4.33 14.86 9.02
N ARG A 173 3.83 14.92 7.79
CA ARG A 173 2.41 14.67 7.50
C ARG A 173 2.19 14.26 6.04
N VAL A 174 1.12 13.49 5.81
CA VAL A 174 0.49 13.36 4.49
C VAL A 174 -0.81 14.18 4.50
N VAL A 175 -0.91 15.18 3.64
CA VAL A 175 -2.02 16.13 3.63
C VAL A 175 -3.31 15.41 3.22
N GLY A 176 -4.34 15.46 4.07
CA GLY A 176 -5.65 14.86 3.79
C GLY A 176 -5.77 13.35 4.08
N LEU A 177 -4.71 12.69 4.57
CA LEU A 177 -4.72 11.24 4.82
C LEU A 177 -5.76 10.81 5.87
N ASP A 178 -6.07 11.69 6.83
CA ASP A 178 -7.03 11.42 7.91
C ASP A 178 -8.42 11.04 7.37
N ALA A 179 -8.81 11.56 6.21
CA ALA A 179 -10.08 11.24 5.56
C ALA A 179 -10.17 9.77 5.11
N TYR A 180 -9.03 9.10 4.92
CA TYR A 180 -8.95 7.72 4.46
C TYR A 180 -8.59 6.75 5.60
N ALA A 181 -7.91 7.23 6.65
CA ALA A 181 -7.53 6.42 7.81
C ALA A 181 -8.74 6.01 8.68
N ALA A 182 -9.81 6.81 8.68
CA ALA A 182 -10.99 6.58 9.52
C ALA A 182 -12.03 5.63 8.89
N VAL A 183 -11.90 5.33 7.59
CA VAL A 183 -12.87 4.50 6.87
C VAL A 183 -12.52 3.02 7.08
N ARG A 184 -13.38 2.33 7.82
CA ARG A 184 -13.42 0.86 7.89
C ARG A 184 -14.60 0.37 7.06
N ASP A 185 -14.55 -0.89 6.64
CA ASP A 185 -15.64 -1.52 5.90
C ASP A 185 -16.99 -1.32 6.62
N GLU A 186 -18.02 -1.00 5.84
CA GLU A 186 -19.44 -1.09 6.24
C GLU A 186 -19.94 -2.52 6.07
#